data_AF-A0A933U0H3-F1
#
_entry.id   AF-A0A933U0H3-F1
#
_cell.length_a   1.000
_cell.length_b   1.000
_cell.length_c   1.000
_cell.angle_alpha   90.00
_cell.angle_beta   90.00
_cell.angle_gamma   90.00
#
_symmetry.space_group_name_H-M   'P 1'
#
loop_
_entity.id
_entity.type
_entity.pdbx_description
1 polymer ?
#
loop_
_entity_poly.entity_id
_entity_poly.type
_entity_poly.pdbx_seq_one_letter_code
_entity_poly.pdbx_strand_id
1 'polypeptide(L)'
;MSTTLYNASVEFEWARKLMPGHPDPRTNLAITLERAGRTSDAIDTYRAALEVAPEDLAATQGLASALLRSDRTDPALPRWLDHIALAGTSDRWRSWARERRARASPPQ
;
A
#
# COMPACT_ATOMS: atom_id res chain seq x y z
N MET A 1 -10.94 -23.35 17.20
CA MET A 1 -10.35 -22.02 17.48
C MET A 1 -9.70 -21.33 16.27
N SER A 2 -9.53 -21.98 15.10
CA SER A 2 -8.95 -21.35 13.90
C SER A 2 -9.99 -20.66 12.99
N THR A 3 -11.22 -21.18 12.93
CA THR A 3 -12.25 -20.72 11.99
C THR A 3 -12.83 -19.33 12.32
N THR A 4 -12.87 -18.95 13.60
CA THR A 4 -13.44 -17.67 14.04
C THR A 4 -12.54 -16.49 13.67
N LEU A 5 -11.21 -16.66 13.72
CA LEU A 5 -10.24 -15.63 13.29
C LEU A 5 -10.18 -15.51 11.76
N TYR A 6 -10.30 -16.64 11.06
CA TYR A 6 -10.40 -16.67 9.59
C TYR A 6 -11.69 -16.03 9.06
N ASN A 7 -12.82 -16.21 9.75
CA ASN A 7 -14.06 -15.52 9.40
C ASN A 7 -13.96 -14.02 9.71
N ALA A 8 -13.34 -13.62 10.81
CA ALA A 8 -13.17 -12.20 11.14
C ALA A 8 -12.35 -11.45 10.08
N SER A 9 -11.26 -12.03 9.57
CA SER A 9 -10.47 -11.39 8.50
C SER A 9 -11.24 -11.23 7.19
N VAL A 10 -12.13 -12.18 6.87
CA VAL A 10 -13.03 -12.08 5.72
C VAL A 10 -14.09 -11.00 5.96
N GLU A 11 -14.74 -10.95 7.12
CA GLU A 11 -15.76 -9.93 7.44
C GLU A 11 -15.17 -8.51 7.44
N PHE A 12 -13.93 -8.33 7.89
CA PHE A 12 -13.22 -7.05 7.77
C PHE A 12 -12.90 -6.69 6.31
N GLU A 13 -12.55 -7.66 5.46
CA GLU A 13 -12.37 -7.46 4.01
C GLU A 13 -13.68 -7.09 3.29
N TRP A 14 -14.82 -7.61 3.74
CA TRP A 14 -16.13 -7.25 3.22
C TRP A 14 -16.59 -5.86 3.70
N ALA A 15 -16.39 -5.54 4.97
CA ALA A 15 -16.65 -4.19 5.51
C ALA A 15 -15.82 -3.12 4.79
N ARG A 16 -14.55 -3.42 4.47
CA ARG A 16 -13.65 -2.55 3.68
C ARG A 16 -14.17 -2.31 2.25
N LYS A 17 -14.82 -3.29 1.62
CA LYS A 17 -15.45 -3.11 0.29
C LYS A 17 -16.72 -2.26 0.33
N LEU A 18 -17.35 -2.13 1.50
CA LEU A 18 -18.66 -1.49 1.67
C LEU A 18 -18.58 0.02 2.00
N MET A 19 -17.39 0.59 2.25
CA MET A 19 -17.19 2.04 2.37
C MET A 19 -15.99 2.58 1.55
N PRO A 20 -15.98 2.47 0.21
CA PRO A 20 -15.00 3.14 -0.62
C PRO A 20 -15.50 4.56 -0.90
N GLY A 21 -14.94 5.58 -0.27
CA GLY A 21 -15.50 6.93 -0.46
C GLY A 21 -14.51 8.08 -0.42
N HIS A 22 -13.60 8.11 0.54
CA HIS A 22 -12.68 9.23 0.65
C HIS A 22 -11.27 8.77 0.99
N PRO A 23 -10.30 8.96 0.07
CA PRO A 23 -8.89 8.88 0.42
C PRO A 23 -8.62 9.84 1.58
N ASP A 24 -7.79 9.44 2.54
CA ASP A 24 -7.33 10.36 3.59
C ASP A 24 -6.77 11.62 2.88
N PRO A 25 -7.12 12.85 3.32
CA PRO A 25 -6.59 14.07 2.72
C PRO A 25 -5.05 14.09 2.63
N ARG A 26 -4.36 13.38 3.54
CA ARG A 26 -2.91 13.17 3.51
C ARG A 26 -2.45 12.37 2.29
N THR A 27 -3.23 11.41 1.82
CA THR A 27 -2.94 10.67 0.58
C THR A 27 -2.88 11.62 -0.61
N ASN A 28 -3.84 12.54 -0.72
CA ASN A 28 -3.83 13.56 -1.77
C ASN A 28 -2.69 14.59 -1.61
N LEU A 29 -2.37 14.96 -0.37
CA LEU A 29 -1.22 15.81 -0.08
C LEU A 29 0.10 15.12 -0.50
N ALA A 30 0.27 13.85 -0.17
CA ALA A 30 1.45 13.07 -0.54
C ALA A 30 1.61 12.96 -2.06
N ILE A 31 0.53 12.69 -2.80
CA ILE A 31 0.53 12.71 -4.28
C ILE A 31 0.96 14.10 -4.81
N THR A 32 0.51 15.17 -4.18
CA THR A 32 0.85 16.54 -4.57
C THR A 32 2.33 16.83 -4.31
N LEU A 33 2.87 16.41 -3.16
CA LEU A 33 4.28 16.52 -2.82
C LEU A 33 5.17 15.72 -3.78
N GLU A 34 4.74 14.51 -4.15
CA GLU A 34 5.45 13.67 -5.13
C GLU A 34 5.53 14.36 -6.49
N ARG A 35 4.42 14.94 -6.97
CA ARG A 35 4.38 15.73 -8.21
C ARG A 35 5.23 17.00 -8.15
N ALA A 36 5.39 17.58 -6.97
CA ALA A 36 6.28 18.71 -6.73
C ALA A 36 7.77 18.32 -6.60
N GLY A 37 8.11 17.03 -6.77
CA GLY A 37 9.48 16.53 -6.63
C GLY A 37 9.96 16.38 -5.19
N ARG A 38 9.08 16.64 -4.20
CA ARG A 38 9.35 16.51 -2.77
C ARG A 38 9.13 15.06 -2.31
N THR A 39 9.88 14.13 -2.89
CA THR A 39 9.65 12.69 -2.71
C THR A 39 9.82 12.22 -1.26
N SER A 40 10.78 12.77 -0.50
CA SER A 40 10.93 12.44 0.92
C SER A 40 9.71 12.84 1.76
N ASP A 41 9.22 14.07 1.57
CA ASP A 41 8.03 14.55 2.28
C ASP A 41 6.77 13.76 1.89
N ALA A 42 6.68 13.35 0.62
CA ALA A 42 5.60 12.50 0.15
C ALA A 42 5.62 11.13 0.87
N ILE A 43 6.79 10.50 1.01
CA ILE A 43 6.96 9.22 1.72
C ILE A 43 6.48 9.34 3.16
N ASP A 44 6.92 10.37 3.87
CA ASP A 44 6.51 10.57 5.28
C ASP A 44 5.01 10.87 5.39
N THR A 45 4.46 11.63 4.43
CA THR A 45 3.02 11.92 4.39
C THR A 45 2.19 10.67 4.09
N TYR A 46 2.63 9.80 3.19
CA TYR A 46 1.96 8.52 2.94
C TYR A 46 2.01 7.60 4.17
N ARG A 47 3.14 7.56 4.89
CA ARG A 47 3.23 6.80 6.14
C ARG A 47 2.23 7.31 7.18
N ALA A 48 2.15 8.62 7.36
CA ALA A 48 1.17 9.23 8.27
C ALA A 48 -0.29 8.95 7.84
N ALA A 49 -0.56 8.87 6.54
CA ALA A 49 -1.88 8.44 6.04
C ALA A 49 -2.18 6.97 6.44
N LEU A 50 -1.20 6.08 6.32
CA LEU A 50 -1.34 4.66 6.69
C LEU A 50 -1.36 4.39 8.19
N GLU A 51 -0.87 5.31 9.02
CA GLU A 51 -1.07 5.25 10.47
C GLU A 51 -2.54 5.46 10.86
N VAL A 52 -3.26 6.29 10.09
CA VAL A 52 -4.66 6.62 10.34
C VAL A 52 -5.61 5.67 9.61
N ALA A 53 -5.28 5.32 8.37
CA ALA A 53 -6.02 4.40 7.52
C ALA A 53 -5.08 3.32 6.98
N PRO A 54 -4.78 2.27 7.77
CA PRO A 54 -3.86 1.19 7.37
C PRO A 54 -4.28 0.45 6.09
N GLU A 55 -5.57 0.47 5.78
CA GLU A 55 -6.16 -0.13 4.58
C GLU A 55 -6.27 0.80 3.36
N ASP A 56 -5.76 2.04 3.44
CA ASP A 56 -5.73 2.96 2.29
C ASP A 56 -4.78 2.40 1.22
N LEU A 57 -5.40 1.75 0.24
CA LEU A 57 -4.70 1.14 -0.88
C LEU A 57 -3.98 2.18 -1.75
N ALA A 58 -4.53 3.39 -1.89
CA ALA A 58 -3.90 4.45 -2.69
C ALA A 58 -2.65 4.97 -1.98
N ALA A 59 -2.70 5.16 -0.66
CA ALA A 59 -1.53 5.52 0.13
C ALA A 59 -0.45 4.42 0.09
N THR A 60 -0.86 3.14 0.20
CA THR A 60 0.07 2.00 0.12
C THR A 60 0.75 1.91 -1.25
N GLN A 61 -0.01 2.09 -2.34
CA GLN A 61 0.52 2.12 -3.71
C GLN A 61 1.49 3.30 -3.93
N GLY A 62 1.11 4.49 -3.47
CA GLY A 62 1.94 5.70 -3.54
C GLY A 62 3.25 5.55 -2.79
N LEU A 63 3.21 5.07 -1.54
CA LEU A 63 4.39 4.84 -0.72
C LEU A 63 5.34 3.82 -1.35
N ALA A 64 4.83 2.66 -1.77
CA ALA A 64 5.64 1.62 -2.38
C ALA A 64 6.30 2.10 -3.68
N SER A 65 5.56 2.84 -4.52
CA SER A 65 6.08 3.43 -5.75
C SER A 65 7.16 4.48 -5.46
N ALA A 66 6.92 5.39 -4.52
CA ALA A 66 7.84 6.47 -4.15
C ALA A 66 9.16 5.92 -3.58
N LEU A 67 9.12 4.90 -2.73
CA LEU A 67 10.30 4.24 -2.18
C LEU A 67 11.13 3.57 -3.29
N LEU A 68 10.47 2.82 -4.18
CA LEU A 68 11.14 2.15 -5.30
C LEU A 68 11.75 3.13 -6.31
N ARG A 69 11.14 4.31 -6.52
CA ARG A 69 11.67 5.36 -7.40
C ARG A 69 12.83 6.13 -6.78
N SER A 70 12.86 6.26 -5.45
CA SER A 70 13.91 6.98 -4.73
C SER A 70 15.07 6.09 -4.30
N ASP A 71 15.06 4.81 -4.70
CA ASP A 71 16.03 3.79 -4.30
C ASP A 71 16.22 3.72 -2.76
N ARG A 72 15.13 4.03 -2.04
CA ARG A 72 15.09 4.00 -0.58
C ARG A 72 14.63 2.61 -0.14
N THR A 73 15.42 2.00 0.73
CA THR A 73 15.07 0.71 1.33
C THR A 73 14.15 0.93 2.51
N ASP A 74 13.07 0.15 2.57
CA ASP A 74 12.16 0.10 3.70
C ASP A 74 11.84 -1.37 4.00
N PRO A 75 12.05 -1.85 5.24
CA PRO A 75 11.76 -3.24 5.61
C PRO A 75 10.27 -3.60 5.48
N ALA A 76 9.36 -2.62 5.49
CA ALA A 76 7.93 -2.83 5.28
C ALA A 76 7.54 -2.91 3.79
N LEU A 77 8.44 -2.60 2.86
CA LEU A 77 8.17 -2.64 1.42
C LEU A 77 7.65 -4.00 0.94
N PRO A 78 8.22 -5.16 1.31
CA PRO A 78 7.68 -6.46 0.92
C PRO A 78 6.23 -6.64 1.36
N ARG A 79 5.89 -6.21 2.59
CA ARG A 79 4.53 -6.31 3.14
C ARG A 79 3.55 -5.43 2.38
N TRP A 80 3.95 -4.22 2.00
CA TRP A 80 3.11 -3.34 1.17
C TRP A 80 2.89 -3.90 -0.23
N LEU A 81 3.91 -4.51 -0.84
CA LEU A 81 3.75 -5.18 -2.13
C LEU A 81 2.78 -6.37 -2.04
N ASP A 82 2.85 -7.17 -0.98
CA ASP A 82 1.91 -8.27 -0.74
C ASP A 82 0.48 -7.74 -0.57
N HIS A 83 0.30 -6.65 0.18
CA HIS A 83 -1.00 -5.99 0.33
C HIS A 83 -1.55 -5.50 -1.02
N ILE A 84 -0.74 -4.85 -1.86
CA ILE A 84 -1.16 -4.38 -3.19
C ILE A 84 -1.53 -5.55 -4.10
N ALA A 85 -0.80 -6.66 -4.04
CA ALA A 85 -1.09 -7.86 -4.85
C ALA A 85 -2.44 -8.51 -4.50
N LEU A 86 -2.79 -8.48 -3.20
CA LEU A 86 -4.02 -9.08 -2.66
C LEU A 86 -5.24 -8.14 -2.77
N ALA A 87 -5.08 -6.88 -2.37
CA ALA A 87 -6.17 -5.91 -2.25
C ALA A 87 -6.35 -5.05 -3.51
N GLY A 88 -5.37 -5.02 -4.42
CA GLY A 88 -5.42 -4.27 -5.66
C GLY A 88 -6.62 -4.66 -6.54
N THR A 89 -7.44 -3.69 -6.95
CA THR A 89 -8.54 -3.92 -7.90
C THR A 89 -8.08 -3.90 -9.36
N SER A 90 -6.90 -3.31 -9.64
CA SER A 90 -6.31 -3.23 -10.97
C SER A 90 -5.30 -4.35 -11.20
N ASP A 91 -5.46 -5.13 -12.26
CA ASP A 91 -4.53 -6.20 -12.64
C ASP A 91 -3.11 -5.69 -12.88
N ARG A 92 -2.96 -4.44 -13.33
CA ARG A 92 -1.67 -3.78 -13.50
C ARG A 92 -0.94 -3.64 -12.16
N TRP A 93 -1.59 -3.10 -11.14
CA TRP A 93 -0.99 -2.92 -9.81
C TRP A 93 -0.69 -4.26 -9.13
N ARG A 94 -1.57 -5.24 -9.29
CA ARG A 94 -1.35 -6.59 -8.74
C ARG A 94 -0.17 -7.30 -9.38
N SER A 95 -0.03 -7.20 -10.70
CA SER A 95 1.07 -7.81 -11.44
C SER A 95 2.39 -7.12 -11.15
N TRP A 96 2.38 -5.77 -11.14
CA TRP A 96 3.54 -4.97 -10.73
C TRP A 96 4.02 -5.34 -9.32
N ALA A 97 3.12 -5.45 -8.35
CA ALA A 97 3.50 -5.73 -6.97
C ALA A 97 4.12 -7.13 -6.82
N ARG A 98 3.53 -8.15 -7.46
CA ARG A 98 4.08 -9.52 -7.50
C ARG A 98 5.48 -9.56 -8.11
N GLU A 99 5.67 -8.85 -9.21
CA GLU A 99 6.96 -8.76 -9.90
C GLU A 99 8.03 -8.10 -9.02
N ARG A 100 7.71 -6.96 -8.38
CA ARG A 100 8.63 -6.29 -7.46
C ARG A 100 8.93 -7.13 -6.23
N ARG A 101 7.94 -7.86 -5.71
CA ARG A 101 8.10 -8.78 -4.58
C ARG A 101 9.03 -9.94 -4.91
N ALA A 102 8.93 -10.50 -6.11
CA ALA A 102 9.82 -11.56 -6.59
C ALA A 102 11.26 -11.08 -6.77
N ARG A 103 11.47 -9.85 -7.25
CA ARG A 103 12.82 -9.26 -7.36
C ARG A 103 13.45 -8.97 -6.00
N ALA A 104 12.64 -8.68 -4.98
CA ALA A 104 13.10 -8.44 -3.61
C ALA A 104 13.43 -9.72 -2.83
N SER A 105 13.03 -10.90 -3.33
CA SER A 105 13.42 -12.21 -2.80
C SER A 105 14.27 -12.94 -3.83
N PRO A 106 15.62 -12.81 -3.79
CA PRO A 106 16.47 -13.53 -4.73
C PRO A 106 16.23 -15.06 -4.61
N PRO A 107 16.32 -15.81 -5.72
CA PRO A 107 16.24 -17.26 -5.68
C PRO A 107 17.36 -17.80 -4.77
N GLN A 108 17.00 -18.77 -3.93
CA GLN A 108 17.90 -19.47 -3.01
C GLN A 108 18.79 -20.44 -3.76
#